data_AF-A0A963SJV0-F1
#
_entry.id   AF-A0A963SJV0-F1
#
_cell.length_a   1.000
_cell.length_b   1.000
_cell.length_c   1.000
_cell.angle_alpha   90.00
_cell.angle_beta   90.00
_cell.angle_gamma   90.00
#
_symmetry.space_group_name_H-M   'P 1'
#
loop_
_entity.id
_entity.type
_entity.pdbx_description
1 polymer ?
#
loop_
_entity_poly.entity_id
_entity_poly.type
_entity_poly.pdbx_seq_one_letter_code
_entity_poly.pdbx_strand_id
1 'polypeptide(L)'
;QAINQGQMDRWNIVVGLNYLDAETELDIVGSKNPDTDKKVLADMIKVADLTRQGFINGDISTVMSPRTVITWAQNAAIFKDVGFAFRLSFLNKCDEAERVLVAEYYQRVFGEDLPESVVKQG
;
A
#
# COMPACT_ATOMS: atom_id res chain seq x y z
N GLN A 1 20.85 -3.06 12.29
CA GLN A 1 22.13 -3.58 11.77
C GLN A 1 21.81 -4.39 10.52
N ALA A 2 22.37 -4.04 9.36
CA ALA A 2 22.15 -4.83 8.14
C ALA A 2 22.84 -6.20 8.28
N ILE A 3 22.23 -7.25 7.74
CA ILE A 3 22.82 -8.59 7.67
C ILE A 3 24.00 -8.55 6.69
N ASN A 4 25.15 -9.09 7.09
CA ASN A 4 26.33 -9.21 6.22
C ASN A 4 26.48 -10.62 5.63
N GLN A 5 27.38 -10.78 4.65
CA GLN A 5 27.54 -12.06 3.94
C GLN A 5 27.91 -13.23 4.86
N GLY A 6 28.81 -13.04 5.83
CA GLY A 6 29.19 -14.11 6.76
C GLY A 6 28.06 -14.55 7.71
N GLN A 7 26.99 -13.75 7.83
CA GLN A 7 25.76 -14.13 8.51
C GLN A 7 24.81 -14.86 7.54
N MET A 8 24.74 -14.45 6.27
CA MET A 8 23.93 -15.11 5.23
C MET A 8 24.35 -16.56 4.98
N ASP A 9 25.66 -16.81 4.91
CA ASP A 9 26.22 -18.15 4.65
C ASP A 9 25.90 -19.18 5.75
N ARG A 10 25.33 -18.75 6.88
CA ARG A 10 24.91 -19.64 7.98
C ARG A 10 23.48 -20.18 7.83
N TRP A 11 22.73 -19.71 6.84
CA TRP A 11 21.43 -20.27 6.49
C TRP A 11 21.56 -21.24 5.33
N ASN A 12 21.26 -22.51 5.59
CA ASN A 12 21.32 -23.56 4.56
C ASN A 12 20.18 -23.46 3.53
N ILE A 13 19.12 -22.71 3.86
CA ILE A 13 17.95 -22.51 3.00
C ILE A 13 17.56 -21.03 3.08
N VAL A 14 17.43 -20.41 1.93
CA VAL A 14 16.94 -19.03 1.78
C VAL A 14 15.74 -19.08 0.84
N VAL A 15 14.63 -18.47 1.26
CA VAL A 15 13.41 -18.36 0.46
C VAL A 15 13.11 -16.89 0.22
N GLY A 16 12.88 -16.52 -1.03
CA GLY A 16 12.40 -15.19 -1.40
C GLY A 16 10.90 -15.08 -1.21
N LEU A 17 10.45 -14.03 -0.51
CA LEU A 17 9.04 -13.66 -0.44
C LEU A 17 8.82 -12.46 -1.36
N ASN A 18 8.19 -12.71 -2.49
CA ASN A 18 7.72 -11.68 -3.41
C ASN A 18 6.28 -11.26 -3.08
N TYR A 19 5.77 -10.25 -3.79
CA TYR A 19 4.36 -9.88 -3.70
C TYR A 19 3.45 -11.02 -4.14
N LEU A 20 2.29 -11.10 -3.50
CA LEU A 20 1.30 -12.12 -3.80
C LEU A 20 0.54 -11.75 -5.08
N ASP A 21 0.01 -12.75 -5.76
CA ASP A 21 -0.97 -12.51 -6.82
C ASP A 21 -2.20 -11.80 -6.25
N ALA A 22 -2.79 -10.89 -7.02
CA ALA A 22 -3.88 -10.04 -6.56
C ALA A 22 -5.08 -10.82 -6.00
N GLU A 23 -5.40 -11.99 -6.56
CA GLU A 23 -6.47 -12.87 -6.05
C GLU A 23 -6.14 -13.42 -4.65
N THR A 24 -4.90 -13.86 -4.44
CA THR A 24 -4.46 -14.37 -3.14
C THR A 24 -4.43 -13.25 -2.10
N GLU A 25 -3.98 -12.06 -2.48
CA GLU A 25 -4.02 -10.90 -1.58
C GLU A 25 -5.47 -10.49 -1.24
N LEU A 26 -6.39 -10.55 -2.21
CA LEU A 26 -7.81 -10.26 -1.99
C LEU A 26 -8.44 -11.22 -0.98
N ASP A 27 -8.14 -12.51 -1.08
CA ASP A 27 -8.64 -13.50 -0.12
C ASP A 27 -8.10 -13.26 1.29
N ILE A 28 -6.81 -12.94 1.42
CA ILE A 28 -6.18 -12.64 2.71
C ILE A 28 -6.79 -11.37 3.32
N VAL A 29 -6.85 -10.28 2.54
CA VAL A 29 -7.38 -8.99 3.00
C VAL A 29 -8.87 -9.12 3.33
N GLY A 30 -9.64 -9.81 2.48
CA GLY A 30 -11.08 -10.05 2.66
C GLY A 30 -11.37 -10.89 3.91
N SER A 31 -10.55 -11.91 4.20
CA SER A 31 -10.70 -12.72 5.44
C SER A 31 -10.56 -11.89 6.72
N LYS A 32 -9.84 -10.76 6.65
CA LYS A 32 -9.63 -9.84 7.78
C LYS A 32 -10.61 -8.67 7.79
N ASN A 33 -11.36 -8.47 6.71
CA ASN A 33 -12.29 -7.35 6.50
C ASN A 33 -13.60 -7.85 5.86
N PRO A 34 -14.36 -8.72 6.54
CA PRO A 34 -15.51 -9.42 5.94
C PRO A 34 -16.66 -8.49 5.54
N ASP A 35 -16.79 -7.34 6.20
CA ASP A 35 -17.87 -6.37 5.96
C ASP A 35 -17.53 -5.34 4.87
N THR A 36 -16.31 -5.37 4.33
CA THR A 36 -15.89 -4.44 3.26
C THR A 36 -16.25 -5.02 1.90
N ASP A 37 -16.76 -4.18 1.00
CA ASP A 37 -17.06 -4.58 -0.38
C ASP A 37 -15.79 -5.12 -1.07
N LYS A 38 -15.91 -6.33 -1.64
CA LYS A 38 -14.84 -6.99 -2.39
C LYS A 38 -14.32 -6.12 -3.53
N LYS A 39 -15.17 -5.32 -4.16
CA LYS A 39 -14.73 -4.40 -5.22
C LYS A 39 -13.78 -3.33 -4.66
N VAL A 40 -14.14 -2.73 -3.53
CA VAL A 40 -13.29 -1.75 -2.83
C VAL A 40 -11.96 -2.37 -2.42
N LEU A 41 -11.97 -3.60 -1.89
CA LEU A 41 -10.73 -4.32 -1.55
C LEU A 41 -9.85 -4.58 -2.77
N ALA A 42 -10.44 -4.99 -3.90
CA ALA A 42 -9.72 -5.19 -5.15
C ALA A 42 -9.10 -3.88 -5.65
N ASP A 43 -9.81 -2.76 -5.53
CA ASP A 43 -9.30 -1.44 -5.90
C ASP A 43 -8.18 -0.98 -4.94
N MET A 44 -8.28 -1.26 -3.63
CA MET A 44 -7.17 -1.04 -2.69
C MET A 44 -5.90 -1.81 -3.08
N ILE A 45 -6.05 -3.06 -3.53
CA ILE A 45 -4.92 -3.89 -3.97
C ILE A 45 -4.32 -3.34 -5.27
N LYS A 46 -5.14 -2.86 -6.22
CA LYS A 46 -4.63 -2.19 -7.43
C LYS A 46 -3.78 -0.96 -7.11
N VAL A 47 -4.18 -0.14 -6.13
CA VAL A 47 -3.35 0.98 -5.67
C VAL A 47 -2.04 0.47 -5.09
N ALA A 48 -2.08 -0.59 -4.27
CA ALA A 48 -0.87 -1.21 -3.75
C ALA A 48 0.06 -1.70 -4.87
N ASP A 49 -0.47 -2.30 -5.92
CA ASP A 49 0.31 -2.74 -7.08
C ASP A 49 0.97 -1.57 -7.83
N LEU A 50 0.26 -0.45 -8.01
CA LEU A 50 0.86 0.76 -8.59
C LEU A 50 2.02 1.28 -7.72
N THR A 51 1.88 1.27 -6.39
CA THR A 51 2.99 1.68 -5.50
C THR A 51 4.17 0.71 -5.56
N ARG A 52 3.92 -0.60 -5.74
CA ARG A 52 4.97 -1.61 -5.90
C ARG A 52 5.73 -1.41 -7.21
N GLN A 53 5.00 -1.09 -8.29
CA GLN A 53 5.61 -0.75 -9.58
C GLN A 53 6.45 0.52 -9.47
N GLY A 54 5.92 1.58 -8.86
CA GLY A 54 6.68 2.82 -8.61
C GLY A 54 7.94 2.57 -7.79
N PHE A 55 7.88 1.71 -6.78
CA PHE A 55 9.05 1.33 -5.98
C PHE A 55 10.09 0.57 -6.81
N ILE A 56 9.67 -0.39 -7.65
CA ILE A 56 10.57 -1.15 -8.53
C ILE A 56 11.25 -0.23 -9.56
N ASN A 57 10.53 0.76 -10.07
CA ASN A 57 11.04 1.73 -11.03
C ASN A 57 11.94 2.80 -10.39
N GLY A 58 11.89 2.95 -9.06
CA GLY A 58 12.61 3.98 -8.31
C GLY A 58 11.89 5.33 -8.27
N ASP A 59 10.60 5.38 -8.64
CA ASP A 59 9.77 6.59 -8.61
C ASP A 59 9.34 6.97 -7.18
N ILE A 60 9.20 5.96 -6.30
CA ILE A 60 8.90 6.15 -4.87
C ILE A 60 9.80 5.27 -4.00
N SER A 61 10.03 5.70 -2.77
CA SER A 61 10.88 5.01 -1.79
C SER A 61 10.08 4.16 -0.79
N THR A 62 8.76 4.33 -0.74
CA THR A 62 7.88 3.64 0.22
C THR A 62 6.93 2.68 -0.51
N VAL A 63 6.88 1.41 -0.08
CA VAL A 63 6.05 0.38 -0.74
C VAL A 63 4.90 -0.12 0.14
N MET A 64 3.76 -0.44 -0.47
CA MET A 64 2.62 -1.05 0.21
C MET A 64 2.77 -2.58 0.35
N SER A 65 2.80 -3.04 1.60
CA SER A 65 2.67 -4.48 1.93
C SER A 65 1.20 -4.89 2.05
N PRO A 66 0.86 -6.19 1.97
CA PRO A 66 -0.49 -6.67 2.27
C PRO A 66 -1.00 -6.24 3.65
N ARG A 67 -0.09 -6.10 4.63
CA ARG A 67 -0.44 -5.57 5.96
C ARG A 67 -0.92 -4.12 5.88
N THR A 68 -0.31 -3.30 5.03
CA THR A 68 -0.74 -1.91 4.81
C THR A 68 -2.14 -1.87 4.22
N VAL A 69 -2.45 -2.76 3.27
CA VAL A 69 -3.79 -2.88 2.67
C VAL A 69 -4.82 -3.30 3.72
N ILE A 70 -4.50 -4.28 4.58
CA ILE A 70 -5.38 -4.69 5.69
C ILE A 70 -5.68 -3.52 6.62
N THR A 71 -4.64 -2.79 7.06
CA THR A 71 -4.82 -1.62 7.95
C THR A 71 -5.63 -0.52 7.28
N TRP A 72 -5.42 -0.29 5.98
CA TRP A 72 -6.20 0.68 5.23
C TRP A 72 -7.68 0.29 5.16
N ALA A 73 -8.00 -0.96 4.83
CA ALA A 73 -9.38 -1.46 4.82
C ALA A 73 -10.06 -1.31 6.19
N GLN A 74 -9.36 -1.65 7.28
CA GLN A 74 -9.86 -1.49 8.64
C GLN A 74 -10.15 -0.02 8.98
N ASN A 75 -9.22 0.88 8.64
CA ASN A 75 -9.39 2.31 8.85
C ASN A 75 -10.55 2.87 8.03
N ALA A 76 -10.71 2.42 6.78
CA ALA A 76 -11.84 2.82 5.95
C ALA A 76 -13.18 2.38 6.56
N ALA A 77 -13.23 1.17 7.13
CA ALA A 77 -14.41 0.68 7.83
C ALA A 77 -14.72 1.47 9.11
N ILE A 78 -13.70 1.98 9.82
CA ILE A 78 -13.84 2.80 11.03
C ILE A 78 -14.29 4.23 10.68
N PHE A 79 -13.56 4.90 9.79
CA PHE A 79 -13.79 6.31 9.46
C PHE A 79 -14.89 6.53 8.43
N LYS A 80 -15.33 5.47 7.75
CA LYS A 80 -16.30 5.52 6.64
C LYS A 80 -15.84 6.43 5.48
N ASP A 81 -14.53 6.54 5.30
CA ASP A 81 -13.88 7.34 4.26
C ASP A 81 -12.61 6.60 3.79
N VAL A 82 -12.62 6.17 2.53
CA VAL A 82 -11.52 5.40 1.92
C VAL A 82 -10.28 6.25 1.70
N GLY A 83 -10.45 7.49 1.24
CA GLY A 83 -9.35 8.42 0.93
C GLY A 83 -8.66 8.92 2.20
N PHE A 84 -9.44 9.27 3.22
CA PHE A 84 -8.90 9.63 4.53
C PHE A 84 -8.14 8.47 5.17
N ALA A 85 -8.71 7.25 5.11
CA ALA A 85 -8.05 6.06 5.60
C ALA A 85 -6.75 5.74 4.83
N PHE A 86 -6.71 5.96 3.52
CA PHE A 86 -5.51 5.78 2.70
C PHE A 86 -4.40 6.70 3.19
N ARG A 87 -4.74 7.96 3.44
CA ARG A 87 -3.80 8.95 3.90
C ARG A 87 -3.14 8.58 5.23
N LEU A 88 -3.94 8.17 6.21
CA LEU A 88 -3.46 7.75 7.52
C LEU A 88 -2.62 6.46 7.45
N SER A 89 -3.00 5.54 6.57
CA SER A 89 -2.41 4.21 6.51
C SER A 89 -1.12 4.18 5.69
N PHE A 90 -0.99 5.04 4.68
CA PHE A 90 0.11 5.00 3.72
C PHE A 90 0.66 6.37 3.35
N LEU A 91 -0.15 7.29 2.81
CA LEU A 91 0.36 8.53 2.19
C LEU A 91 1.22 9.38 3.15
N ASN A 92 0.82 9.49 4.43
CA ASN A 92 1.57 10.25 5.44
C ASN A 92 2.98 9.68 5.72
N LYS A 93 3.23 8.41 5.35
CA LYS A 93 4.53 7.75 5.50
C LYS A 93 5.45 8.00 4.32
N CYS A 94 4.93 8.45 3.19
CA CYS A 94 5.70 8.75 1.98
C CYS A 94 6.43 10.09 2.12
N ASP A 95 7.56 10.22 1.43
CA ASP A 95 8.27 11.48 1.28
C ASP A 95 7.34 12.53 0.65
N GLU A 96 7.46 13.78 1.08
CA GLU A 96 6.64 14.88 0.60
C GLU A 96 6.74 15.06 -0.93
N ALA A 97 7.93 14.85 -1.50
CA ALA A 97 8.14 14.93 -2.94
C ALA A 97 7.40 13.82 -3.72
N GLU A 98 7.15 12.67 -3.09
CA GLU A 98 6.50 11.49 -3.69
C GLU A 98 4.98 11.50 -3.51
N ARG A 99 4.44 12.30 -2.57
CA ARG A 99 3.01 12.28 -2.22
C ARG A 99 2.09 12.62 -3.38
N VAL A 100 2.52 13.49 -4.29
CA VAL A 100 1.75 13.84 -5.48
C VAL A 100 1.57 12.61 -6.36
N LEU A 101 2.66 11.90 -6.66
CA LEU A 101 2.63 10.68 -7.46
C LEU A 101 1.80 9.56 -6.80
N VAL A 102 1.94 9.39 -5.47
CA VAL A 102 1.14 8.40 -4.74
C VAL A 102 -0.36 8.78 -4.74
N ALA A 103 -0.69 10.07 -4.69
CA ALA A 103 -2.08 10.54 -4.82
C ALA A 103 -2.63 10.29 -6.24
N GLU A 104 -1.81 10.43 -7.28
CA GLU A 104 -2.19 10.07 -8.65
C GLU A 104 -2.49 8.58 -8.78
N TYR A 105 -1.73 7.69 -8.12
CA TYR A 105 -2.04 6.26 -8.11
C TYR A 105 -3.41 5.97 -7.48
N TYR A 106 -3.75 6.66 -6.39
CA TYR A 106 -5.07 6.59 -5.78
C TYR A 106 -6.15 7.07 -6.76
N GLN A 107 -5.98 8.27 -7.32
CA GLN A 107 -6.93 8.89 -8.24
C GLN A 107 -7.17 8.02 -9.49
N ARG A 108 -6.12 7.39 -10.03
CA ARG A 108 -6.20 6.52 -11.20
C ARG A 108 -7.09 5.29 -10.98
N VAL A 109 -7.19 4.81 -9.74
CA VAL A 109 -7.98 3.63 -9.39
C VAL A 109 -9.37 4.00 -8.88
N PHE A 110 -9.46 4.97 -7.98
CA PHE A 110 -10.73 5.36 -7.34
C PHE A 110 -11.48 6.47 -8.09
N GLY A 111 -10.82 7.20 -8.99
CA GLY A 111 -11.42 8.33 -9.71
C GLY A 111 -11.71 9.55 -8.83
N GLU A 112 -11.15 9.59 -7.62
CA GLU A 112 -11.39 10.63 -6.63
C GLU A 112 -10.07 11.27 -6.20
N ASP A 113 -10.09 12.58 -6.01
CA ASP A 113 -8.96 13.31 -5.44
C ASP A 113 -8.93 13.13 -3.92
N LEU A 114 -7.72 13.02 -3.37
CA LEU A 114 -7.55 12.99 -1.92
C LEU A 114 -7.76 14.40 -1.35
N PRO A 115 -8.47 14.53 -0.21
CA PRO A 115 -8.82 15.83 0.35
C PRO A 115 -7.60 16.74 0.57
N GLU A 116 -7.72 17.99 0.10
CA GLU A 116 -6.74 19.06 -0.22
C GLU A 116 -5.52 19.28 0.71
N SER A 117 -5.50 18.70 1.90
CA SER A 117 -4.42 18.85 2.88
C SER A 117 -3.05 18.29 2.47
N VAL A 118 -2.93 17.71 1.27
CA VAL A 118 -1.67 17.23 0.68
C VAL A 118 -0.99 18.31 -0.19
N VAL A 119 -1.72 19.36 -0.62
CA VAL A 119 -1.22 20.35 -1.62
C VAL A 119 -1.01 21.76 -1.04
N LYS A 120 -1.17 21.96 0.28
CA LYS A 120 -0.71 23.20 0.91
C LYS A 120 0.79 23.14 1.18
N GLN A 121 1.59 23.45 0.16
CA GLN A 121 2.88 24.11 0.35
C GLN A 121 2.61 25.53 0.85
N GLY A 122 3.24 25.89 1.97
CA GLY A 122 3.50 27.28 2.33
C GLY A 122 4.75 27.78 1.64
#